data_AF-N9LYU4-F1
#
_entry.id   AF-N9LYU4-F1
#
_cell.length_a   1.000
_cell.length_b   1.000
_cell.length_c   1.000
_cell.angle_alpha   90.00
_cell.angle_beta   90.00
_cell.angle_gamma   90.00
#
_symmetry.space_group_name_H-M   'P 1'
#
loop_
_entity.id
_entity.type
_entity.pdbx_description
1 polymer ?
#
loop_
_entity_poly.entity_id
_entity_poly.type
_entity_poly.pdbx_seq_one_letter_code
_entity_poly.pdbx_strand_id
1 'polypeptide(L)'
;MATITQNYGDFVAVDTLAQDGETEQQKPFASKIFDSHEFGYRRVTIERPLRLSAQITDSAIASLRFAPKPFNAVMQSIDAQLGTAFGTVWTAETYGQLQDVALEVRALIKAEFPELKEKDIKEVLDSKIWLFQKALMEKAQALQAVIGTEQFDDFNQFDEVLKKALKQTDIKLDAKEKKQLLDAITWKNPEAEPVINKVVKQAENPLYGQFSYNGKVVEFVQDGDLRDAENIALNPKVSTTELIEDYFKREVQPHVADAWINADKRDEKDGEIGIVGYEIPFNRHFYVYQPPRDLAEIDADLDAVSREIMELLQEVHS
;
A
#
# COMPACT_ATOMS: atom_id res chain seq x y z
N MET A 1 -39.88 -23.79 7.32
CA MET A 1 -39.81 -22.61 8.21
C MET A 1 -39.83 -23.04 9.67
N ALA A 2 -40.84 -23.78 10.16
CA ALA A 2 -40.93 -24.22 11.56
C ALA A 2 -39.66 -24.96 12.09
N THR A 3 -39.11 -25.91 11.32
CA THR A 3 -37.93 -26.70 11.73
C THR A 3 -36.65 -25.87 11.87
N ILE A 4 -36.43 -24.88 11.00
CA ILE A 4 -35.26 -23.99 11.08
C ILE A 4 -35.38 -23.09 12.30
N THR A 5 -36.57 -22.50 12.52
CA THR A 5 -36.84 -21.64 13.68
C THR A 5 -36.72 -22.42 15.00
N GLN A 6 -37.20 -23.67 15.03
CA GLN A 6 -37.05 -24.55 16.18
C GLN A 6 -35.58 -24.90 16.45
N ASN A 7 -34.84 -25.37 15.44
CA ASN A 7 -33.42 -25.73 15.61
C ASN A 7 -32.55 -24.52 15.97
N TYR A 8 -32.88 -23.33 15.47
CA TYR A 8 -32.24 -22.08 15.87
C TYR A 8 -32.54 -21.73 17.33
N GLY A 9 -33.80 -21.85 17.76
CA GLY A 9 -34.22 -21.55 19.14
C GLY A 9 -33.68 -22.55 20.18
N ASP A 10 -33.57 -23.82 19.78
CA ASP A 10 -33.14 -24.91 20.64
C ASP A 10 -31.60 -25.12 20.61
N PHE A 11 -30.87 -24.32 19.81
CA PHE A 11 -29.44 -24.48 19.55
C PHE A 11 -29.08 -25.93 19.23
N VAL A 12 -29.65 -26.46 18.14
CA VAL A 12 -29.43 -27.84 17.70
C VAL A 12 -28.58 -27.86 16.43
N ALA A 13 -27.47 -28.61 16.47
CA ALA A 13 -26.68 -28.92 15.30
C ALA A 13 -27.38 -30.00 14.45
N VAL A 14 -27.51 -29.76 13.15
CA VAL A 14 -28.16 -30.65 12.18
C VAL A 14 -27.33 -30.64 10.90
N ASP A 15 -27.08 -31.79 10.30
CA ASP A 15 -26.48 -31.84 8.97
C ASP A 15 -27.26 -32.84 8.12
N THR A 16 -28.13 -32.33 7.24
CA THR A 16 -28.84 -33.16 6.27
C THR A 16 -28.25 -33.03 4.86
N LEU A 17 -27.05 -32.43 4.71
CA LEU A 17 -26.39 -32.26 3.41
C LEU A 17 -25.73 -33.54 2.91
N ALA A 18 -25.48 -34.52 3.79
CA ALA A 18 -24.75 -35.75 3.51
C ALA A 18 -25.64 -37.00 3.33
N GLN A 19 -26.97 -36.85 3.23
CA GLN A 19 -27.85 -37.99 3.02
C GLN A 19 -27.92 -38.36 1.54
N ASP A 20 -27.18 -39.41 1.16
CA ASP A 20 -27.42 -40.20 -0.05
C ASP A 20 -28.78 -40.88 0.08
N GLY A 21 -29.83 -40.25 -0.44
CA GLY A 21 -31.19 -40.77 -0.35
C GLY A 21 -32.21 -39.66 -0.53
N GLU A 22 -32.48 -39.34 -1.80
CA GLU A 22 -33.57 -38.45 -2.18
C GLU A 22 -34.88 -38.88 -1.52
N THR A 23 -35.44 -38.01 -0.69
CA THR A 23 -36.89 -37.86 -0.61
C THR A 23 -37.18 -36.38 -0.87
N GLU A 24 -37.84 -36.09 -2.00
CA GLU A 24 -38.21 -34.74 -2.47
C GLU A 24 -39.00 -33.88 -1.45
N GLN A 25 -39.34 -34.42 -0.28
CA GLN A 25 -40.18 -33.78 0.72
C GLN A 25 -39.43 -32.96 1.78
N GLN A 26 -38.09 -33.04 1.87
CA GLN A 26 -37.31 -32.17 2.77
C GLN A 26 -36.15 -31.49 2.04
N LYS A 27 -36.20 -30.15 1.96
CA LYS A 27 -35.05 -29.35 1.50
C LYS A 27 -33.87 -29.61 2.44
N PRO A 28 -32.68 -29.97 1.92
CA PRO A 28 -31.52 -30.20 2.75
C PRO A 28 -31.13 -28.90 3.46
N PHE A 29 -30.83 -28.97 4.75
CA PHE A 29 -30.34 -27.85 5.53
C PHE A 29 -29.27 -28.31 6.53
N ALA A 30 -28.32 -27.42 6.83
CA ALA A 30 -27.33 -27.64 7.86
C ALA A 30 -27.37 -26.50 8.89
N SER A 31 -27.21 -26.86 10.15
CA SER A 31 -27.09 -26.03 11.32
C SER A 31 -25.85 -26.49 12.08
N LYS A 32 -24.91 -25.60 12.35
CA LYS A 32 -23.70 -25.88 13.11
C LYS A 32 -23.57 -24.85 14.21
N ILE A 33 -23.15 -25.29 15.40
CA ILE A 33 -22.93 -24.44 16.57
C ILE A 33 -21.42 -24.35 16.75
N PHE A 34 -20.95 -23.13 16.98
CA PHE A 34 -19.53 -22.83 17.16
C PHE A 34 -19.38 -21.90 18.34
N ASP A 35 -18.26 -21.99 19.04
CA ASP A 35 -17.89 -20.97 20.00
C ASP A 35 -17.53 -19.67 19.26
N SER A 36 -17.86 -18.52 19.85
CA SER A 36 -17.64 -17.22 19.19
C SER A 36 -16.18 -16.99 18.77
N HIS A 37 -15.22 -17.47 19.57
CA HIS A 37 -13.80 -17.32 19.29
C HIS A 37 -13.32 -18.09 18.05
N GLU A 38 -14.06 -19.10 17.58
CA GLU A 38 -13.69 -19.88 16.38
C GLU A 38 -13.77 -19.07 15.08
N PHE A 39 -14.57 -18.01 15.09
CA PHE A 39 -14.66 -17.04 13.98
C PHE A 39 -13.84 -15.78 14.23
N GLY A 40 -13.31 -15.65 15.45
CA GLY A 40 -12.54 -14.49 15.86
C GLY A 40 -11.08 -14.62 15.44
N TYR A 41 -10.48 -13.50 15.05
CA TYR A 41 -9.04 -13.37 14.89
C TYR A 41 -8.56 -12.06 15.51
N ARG A 42 -7.30 -12.05 15.91
CA ARG A 42 -6.55 -10.84 16.24
C ARG A 42 -5.77 -10.41 15.00
N ARG A 43 -6.13 -9.27 14.43
CA ARG A 43 -5.41 -8.65 13.31
C ARG A 43 -4.20 -7.89 13.84
N VAL A 44 -3.02 -8.43 13.63
CA VAL A 44 -1.75 -7.86 14.09
C VAL A 44 -1.07 -7.17 12.93
N THR A 45 -0.61 -5.94 13.13
CA THR A 45 0.20 -5.24 12.12
C THR A 45 1.66 -5.62 12.27
N ILE A 46 2.25 -6.04 11.15
CA ILE A 46 3.67 -6.33 11.02
C ILE A 46 4.33 -5.18 10.28
N GLU A 47 5.37 -4.63 10.88
CA GLU A 47 6.16 -3.54 10.30
C GLU A 47 7.49 -4.10 9.81
N ARG A 48 8.05 -3.43 8.79
CA ARG A 48 9.34 -3.74 8.19
C ARG A 48 10.15 -2.46 8.04
N PRO A 49 11.48 -2.53 8.01
CA PRO A 49 12.30 -1.33 7.98
C PRO A 49 12.28 -0.71 6.58
N LEU A 50 12.21 0.61 6.54
CA LEU A 50 12.44 1.37 5.32
C LEU A 50 13.92 1.28 4.95
N ARG A 51 14.19 0.96 3.68
CA ARG A 51 15.54 0.88 3.11
C ARG A 51 15.61 1.83 1.92
N LEU A 52 16.54 2.77 1.97
CA LEU A 52 16.69 3.83 0.97
C LEU A 52 18.10 3.87 0.43
N SER A 53 18.21 3.96 -0.89
CA SER A 53 19.41 4.45 -1.55
C SER A 53 19.28 5.94 -1.84
N ALA A 54 20.42 6.62 -1.95
CA ALA A 54 20.49 8.04 -2.29
C ALA A 54 21.57 8.31 -3.34
N GLN A 55 21.27 9.20 -4.29
CA GLN A 55 22.24 9.66 -5.28
C GLN A 55 21.86 11.05 -5.81
N ILE A 56 22.83 11.97 -5.82
CA ILE A 56 22.62 13.34 -6.30
C ILE A 56 23.09 13.41 -7.77
N THR A 57 22.25 12.92 -8.69
CA THR A 57 22.52 13.00 -10.13
C THR A 57 22.06 14.32 -10.74
N ASP A 58 22.61 14.67 -11.90
CA ASP A 58 22.19 15.86 -12.64
C ASP A 58 20.71 15.82 -13.02
N SER A 59 20.19 14.62 -13.35
CA SER A 59 18.78 14.42 -13.66
C SER A 59 17.88 14.58 -12.43
N ALA A 60 18.31 14.08 -11.27
CA ALA A 60 17.57 14.26 -10.01
C ALA A 60 17.49 15.75 -9.65
N ILE A 61 18.61 16.47 -9.77
CA ILE A 61 18.64 17.92 -9.56
C ILE A 61 17.76 18.65 -10.57
N ALA A 62 17.84 18.32 -11.86
CA ALA A 62 17.02 18.97 -12.90
C ALA A 62 15.52 18.80 -12.64
N SER A 63 15.10 17.69 -12.01
CA SER A 63 13.70 17.46 -11.65
C SER A 63 13.17 18.47 -10.61
N LEU A 64 14.04 19.03 -9.76
CA LEU A 64 13.70 20.07 -8.79
C LEU A 64 13.34 21.41 -9.44
N ARG A 65 13.47 21.54 -10.77
CA ARG A 65 12.96 22.70 -11.51
C ARG A 65 11.43 22.84 -11.40
N PHE A 66 10.75 21.74 -11.10
CA PHE A 66 9.29 21.64 -11.15
C PHE A 66 8.73 21.27 -9.79
N ALA A 67 7.69 21.98 -9.35
CA ALA A 67 7.06 21.68 -8.08
C ALA A 67 6.40 20.28 -8.09
N PRO A 68 6.23 19.64 -6.92
CA PRO A 68 5.52 18.36 -6.82
C PRO A 68 4.08 18.42 -7.34
N LYS A 69 3.41 17.25 -7.38
CA LYS A 69 1.99 17.17 -7.71
C LYS A 69 1.17 18.20 -6.90
N PRO A 70 0.21 18.89 -7.52
CA PRO A 70 -0.29 18.66 -8.88
C PRO A 70 0.46 19.38 -10.00
N PHE A 71 1.47 20.21 -9.69
CA PHE A 71 2.06 21.15 -10.66
C PHE A 71 3.17 20.57 -11.54
N ASN A 72 3.73 19.42 -11.17
CA ASN A 72 4.92 18.86 -11.80
C ASN A 72 4.81 18.72 -13.33
N ALA A 73 3.76 18.04 -13.81
CA ALA A 73 3.58 17.77 -15.24
C ALA A 73 3.27 19.03 -16.05
N VAL A 74 2.44 19.92 -15.50
CA VAL A 74 2.08 21.19 -16.16
C VAL A 74 3.28 22.13 -16.27
N MET A 75 4.11 22.22 -15.22
CA MET A 75 5.32 23.04 -15.28
C MET A 75 6.34 22.49 -16.28
N GLN A 76 6.46 21.16 -16.41
CA GLN A 76 7.28 20.54 -17.46
C GLN A 76 6.77 20.88 -18.87
N SER A 77 5.45 20.78 -19.12
CA SER A 77 4.86 21.12 -20.42
C SER A 77 5.08 22.60 -20.77
N ILE A 78 4.92 23.51 -19.79
CA ILE A 78 5.20 24.94 -19.98
C ILE A 78 6.67 25.16 -20.33
N ASP A 79 7.59 24.60 -19.55
CA ASP A 79 9.04 24.78 -19.77
C ASP A 79 9.49 24.26 -21.14
N ALA A 80 8.91 23.13 -21.60
CA ALA A 80 9.18 22.58 -22.92
C ALA A 80 8.65 23.45 -24.08
N GLN A 81 7.59 24.23 -23.85
CA GLN A 81 6.98 25.12 -24.85
C GLN A 81 7.59 26.52 -24.89
N LEU A 82 8.43 26.86 -23.90
CA LEU A 82 9.25 28.06 -23.94
C LEU A 82 10.26 27.99 -25.10
N GLY A 83 10.44 29.12 -25.77
CA GLY A 83 11.30 29.26 -26.95
C GLY A 83 10.73 28.65 -28.23
N THR A 84 9.61 27.94 -28.14
CA THR A 84 8.89 27.37 -29.30
C THR A 84 7.51 28.02 -29.42
N ALA A 85 6.46 27.40 -28.88
CA ALA A 85 5.08 27.86 -28.99
C ALA A 85 4.85 29.23 -28.34
N PHE A 86 5.58 29.53 -27.26
CA PHE A 86 5.44 30.80 -26.52
C PHE A 86 6.41 31.89 -26.99
N GLY A 87 7.43 31.55 -27.79
CA GLY A 87 8.42 32.50 -28.31
C GLY A 87 9.32 33.17 -27.26
N THR A 88 9.14 32.88 -25.97
CA THR A 88 9.92 33.41 -24.84
C THR A 88 10.78 32.32 -24.22
N VAL A 89 12.02 32.63 -23.85
CA VAL A 89 12.94 31.69 -23.18
C VAL A 89 13.30 32.26 -21.81
N TRP A 90 13.58 31.39 -20.85
CA TRP A 90 14.09 31.85 -19.55
C TRP A 90 15.42 32.58 -19.69
N THR A 91 15.51 33.77 -19.09
CA THR A 91 16.79 34.43 -18.79
C THR A 91 17.03 34.47 -17.29
N ALA A 92 18.18 35.01 -16.86
CA ALA A 92 18.46 35.23 -15.45
C ALA A 92 17.45 36.21 -14.81
N GLU A 93 17.01 37.21 -15.58
CA GLU A 93 16.13 38.30 -15.15
C GLU A 93 14.64 37.97 -15.26
N THR A 94 14.27 37.11 -16.22
CA THR A 94 12.85 36.78 -16.52
C THR A 94 12.42 35.41 -16.00
N TYR A 95 13.25 34.72 -15.23
CA TYR A 95 12.95 33.37 -14.76
C TYR A 95 11.63 33.32 -13.96
N GLY A 96 10.71 32.45 -14.37
CA GLY A 96 9.38 32.30 -13.75
C GLY A 96 8.38 33.39 -14.12
N GLN A 97 8.76 34.39 -14.93
CA GLN A 97 7.85 35.44 -15.38
C GLN A 97 7.10 34.96 -16.62
N LEU A 98 5.81 34.65 -16.45
CA LEU A 98 4.92 34.14 -17.50
C LEU A 98 3.86 35.18 -17.92
N GLN A 99 3.95 36.43 -17.48
CA GLN A 99 2.94 37.46 -17.70
C GLN A 99 2.68 37.73 -19.18
N ASP A 100 3.74 37.77 -19.98
CA ASP A 100 3.67 38.08 -21.42
C ASP A 100 3.05 36.94 -22.24
N VAL A 101 3.05 35.72 -21.70
CA VAL A 101 2.53 34.50 -22.35
C VAL A 101 1.38 33.88 -21.54
N ALA A 102 0.76 34.66 -20.66
CA ALA A 102 -0.21 34.15 -19.69
C ALA A 102 -1.52 33.70 -20.32
N LEU A 103 -1.84 34.11 -21.55
CA LEU A 103 -3.05 33.67 -22.25
C LEU A 103 -2.81 32.32 -22.93
N GLU A 104 -1.65 32.16 -23.55
CA GLU A 104 -1.17 30.95 -24.21
C GLU A 104 -0.96 29.83 -23.19
N VAL A 105 -0.29 30.11 -22.08
CA VAL A 105 -0.12 29.16 -20.97
C VAL A 105 -1.48 28.74 -20.41
N ARG A 106 -2.44 29.67 -20.24
CA ARG A 106 -3.79 29.30 -19.80
C ARG A 106 -4.51 28.41 -20.79
N ALA A 107 -4.39 28.67 -22.09
CA ALA A 107 -5.00 27.86 -23.12
C ALA A 107 -4.41 26.44 -23.13
N LEU A 108 -3.09 26.33 -23.01
CA LEU A 108 -2.39 25.05 -22.85
C LEU A 108 -2.93 24.26 -21.66
N ILE A 109 -2.95 24.89 -20.48
CA ILE A 109 -3.36 24.20 -19.24
C ILE A 109 -4.79 23.68 -19.36
N LYS A 110 -5.72 24.48 -19.91
CA LYS A 110 -7.10 24.07 -20.09
C LYS A 110 -7.29 22.95 -21.12
N ALA A 111 -6.38 22.83 -22.08
CA ALA A 111 -6.42 21.79 -23.11
C ALA A 111 -5.82 20.47 -22.63
N GLU A 112 -4.65 20.52 -21.98
CA GLU A 112 -3.86 19.33 -21.63
C GLU A 112 -4.06 18.85 -20.19
N PHE A 113 -4.47 19.75 -19.27
CA PHE A 113 -4.61 19.47 -17.84
C PHE A 113 -5.98 19.93 -17.31
N PRO A 114 -7.09 19.39 -17.85
CA PRO A 114 -8.45 19.81 -17.50
C PRO A 114 -8.83 19.59 -16.02
N GLU A 115 -8.07 18.79 -15.28
CA GLU A 115 -8.22 18.57 -13.84
C GLU A 115 -7.76 19.75 -12.97
N LEU A 116 -6.91 20.65 -13.52
CA LEU A 116 -6.39 21.81 -12.79
C LEU A 116 -7.44 22.93 -12.73
N LYS A 117 -7.72 23.43 -11.53
CA LYS A 117 -8.71 24.49 -11.31
C LYS A 117 -8.06 25.86 -11.50
N GLU A 118 -8.87 26.91 -11.65
CA GLU A 118 -8.37 28.29 -11.84
C GLU A 118 -7.40 28.74 -10.73
N LYS A 119 -7.56 28.24 -9.49
CA LYS A 119 -6.60 28.49 -8.41
C LYS A 119 -5.21 27.89 -8.70
N ASP A 120 -5.16 26.72 -9.31
CA ASP A 120 -3.95 25.97 -9.62
C ASP A 120 -3.24 26.61 -10.82
N ILE A 121 -4.02 27.06 -11.81
CA ILE A 121 -3.52 27.84 -12.96
C ILE A 121 -2.85 29.14 -12.48
N LYS A 122 -3.48 29.86 -11.55
CA LYS A 122 -2.92 31.09 -10.98
C LYS A 122 -1.62 30.84 -10.21
N GLU A 123 -1.54 29.73 -9.48
CA GLU A 123 -0.32 29.33 -8.77
C GLU A 123 0.83 29.05 -9.74
N VAL A 124 0.57 28.31 -10.84
CA VAL A 124 1.59 28.02 -11.87
C VAL A 124 2.04 29.28 -12.60
N LEU A 125 1.15 30.27 -12.79
CA LEU A 125 1.50 31.56 -13.38
C LEU A 125 2.22 32.51 -12.41
N ASP A 126 2.23 32.22 -11.11
CA ASP A 126 2.97 33.03 -10.13
C ASP A 126 4.46 32.68 -10.17
N SER A 127 5.30 33.67 -10.50
CA SER A 127 6.76 33.53 -10.50
C SER A 127 7.35 32.95 -9.21
N LYS A 128 6.69 33.10 -8.06
CA LYS A 128 7.18 32.59 -6.77
C LYS A 128 7.38 31.08 -6.77
N ILE A 129 6.50 30.31 -7.41
CA ILE A 129 6.65 28.85 -7.45
C ILE A 129 7.91 28.45 -8.23
N TRP A 130 8.14 29.09 -9.38
CA TRP A 130 9.31 28.86 -10.23
C TRP A 130 10.61 29.30 -9.55
N LEU A 131 10.62 30.47 -8.93
CA LEU A 131 11.78 31.00 -8.22
C LEU A 131 12.14 30.14 -7.01
N PHE A 132 11.14 29.62 -6.27
CA PHE A 132 11.36 28.67 -5.18
C PHE A 132 12.03 27.39 -5.70
N GLN A 133 11.52 26.81 -6.79
CA GLN A 133 12.07 25.59 -7.39
C GLN A 133 13.49 25.80 -7.93
N LYS A 134 13.74 26.93 -8.60
CA LYS A 134 15.09 27.31 -9.06
C LYS A 134 16.07 27.44 -7.89
N ALA A 135 15.68 28.14 -6.82
CA ALA A 135 16.54 28.30 -5.66
C ALA A 135 16.87 26.95 -4.99
N LEU A 136 15.89 26.04 -4.90
CA LEU A 136 16.12 24.69 -4.39
C LEU A 136 17.07 23.89 -5.29
N MET A 137 16.88 23.95 -6.60
CA MET A 137 17.75 23.31 -7.58
C MET A 137 19.19 23.83 -7.48
N GLU A 138 19.40 25.14 -7.38
CA GLU A 138 20.73 25.76 -7.22
C GLU A 138 21.40 25.34 -5.89
N LYS A 139 20.64 25.27 -4.80
CA LYS A 139 21.15 24.69 -3.54
C LYS A 139 21.57 23.22 -3.72
N ALA A 140 20.77 22.43 -4.44
CA ALA A 140 21.09 21.02 -4.70
C ALA A 140 22.36 20.87 -5.56
N GLN A 141 22.57 21.73 -6.57
CA GLN A 141 23.80 21.79 -7.36
C GLN A 141 25.02 22.10 -6.49
N ALA A 142 24.91 23.09 -5.60
CA ALA A 142 25.99 23.44 -4.68
C ALA A 142 26.31 22.29 -3.71
N LEU A 143 25.31 21.53 -3.25
CA LEU A 143 25.52 20.33 -2.43
C LEU A 143 26.16 19.19 -3.23
N GLN A 144 25.74 18.95 -4.47
CA GLN A 144 26.33 17.96 -5.36
C GLN A 144 27.82 18.24 -5.62
N ALA A 145 28.22 19.50 -5.77
CA ALA A 145 29.62 19.88 -5.97
C ALA A 145 30.52 19.48 -4.78
N VAL A 146 29.96 19.31 -3.57
CA VAL A 146 30.68 18.88 -2.37
C VAL A 146 30.56 17.37 -2.13
N ILE A 147 29.36 16.81 -2.34
CA ILE A 147 29.06 15.40 -2.04
C ILE A 147 29.54 14.47 -3.17
N GLY A 148 29.49 14.95 -4.42
CA GLY A 148 29.69 14.14 -5.62
C GLY A 148 28.40 13.47 -6.10
N THR A 149 28.58 12.54 -7.03
CA THR A 149 27.49 11.83 -7.73
C THR A 149 27.47 10.32 -7.44
N GLU A 150 28.29 9.85 -6.49
CA GLU A 150 28.30 8.46 -6.08
C GLU A 150 26.98 8.07 -5.39
N GLN A 151 26.56 6.82 -5.61
CA GLN A 151 25.38 6.25 -4.96
C GLN A 151 25.73 5.77 -3.56
N PHE A 152 24.81 6.00 -2.62
CA PHE A 152 24.86 5.48 -1.26
C PHE A 152 23.72 4.49 -1.06
N ASP A 153 24.06 3.24 -0.73
CA ASP A 153 23.09 2.21 -0.31
C ASP A 153 22.93 2.14 1.21
N ASP A 154 23.53 3.08 1.95
CA ASP A 154 23.25 3.33 3.37
C ASP A 154 22.83 4.79 3.53
N PHE A 155 21.52 5.02 3.63
CA PHE A 155 20.99 6.36 3.84
C PHE A 155 21.50 7.01 5.14
N ASN A 156 21.82 6.22 6.17
CA ASN A 156 22.36 6.76 7.42
C ASN A 156 23.75 7.38 7.21
N GLN A 157 24.57 6.77 6.36
CA GLN A 157 25.85 7.34 5.93
C GLN A 157 25.64 8.59 5.06
N PHE A 158 24.72 8.52 4.10
CA PHE A 158 24.38 9.67 3.26
C PHE A 158 23.90 10.87 4.08
N ASP A 159 23.03 10.67 5.08
CA ASP A 159 22.51 11.76 5.91
C ASP A 159 23.63 12.47 6.69
N GLU A 160 24.65 11.74 7.15
CA GLU A 160 25.84 12.34 7.77
C GLU A 160 26.71 13.12 6.78
N VAL A 161 26.87 12.61 5.54
CA VAL A 161 27.57 13.32 4.46
C VAL A 161 26.80 14.60 4.09
N LEU A 162 25.48 14.52 3.94
CA LEU A 162 24.61 15.65 3.65
C LEU A 162 24.67 16.71 4.77
N LYS A 163 24.62 16.31 6.04
CA LYS A 163 24.79 17.23 7.18
C LYS A 163 26.13 17.96 7.17
N LYS A 164 27.22 17.27 6.80
CA LYS A 164 28.55 17.89 6.66
C LYS A 164 28.57 18.88 5.49
N ALA A 165 28.02 18.50 4.34
CA ALA A 165 27.94 19.36 3.16
C ALA A 165 27.10 20.62 3.40
N LEU A 166 25.96 20.51 4.09
CA LEU A 166 25.12 21.65 4.49
C LEU A 166 25.90 22.64 5.38
N LYS A 167 26.69 22.14 6.33
CA LYS A 167 27.55 22.98 7.18
C LYS A 167 28.69 23.63 6.40
N GLN A 168 29.31 22.90 5.48
CA GLN A 168 30.44 23.40 4.68
C GLN A 168 30.01 24.51 3.71
N THR A 169 28.81 24.40 3.14
CA THR A 169 28.26 25.36 2.18
C THR A 169 27.48 26.51 2.84
N ASP A 170 27.26 26.46 4.16
CA ASP A 170 26.34 27.32 4.91
C ASP A 170 24.92 27.36 4.31
N ILE A 171 24.52 26.29 3.61
CA ILE A 171 23.18 26.15 3.04
C ILE A 171 22.22 25.70 4.12
N LYS A 172 21.08 26.40 4.19
CA LYS A 172 19.94 26.02 5.03
C LYS A 172 18.79 25.55 4.15
N LEU A 173 18.22 24.42 4.52
CA LEU A 173 17.01 23.87 3.93
C LEU A 173 15.90 23.94 4.98
N ASP A 174 14.79 24.57 4.62
CA ASP A 174 13.57 24.44 5.42
C ASP A 174 12.95 23.03 5.29
N ALA A 175 11.89 22.75 6.05
CA ALA A 175 11.25 21.44 6.04
C ALA A 175 10.69 21.03 4.66
N LYS A 176 10.19 21.99 3.87
CA LYS A 176 9.64 21.77 2.54
C LYS A 176 10.76 21.51 1.52
N GLU A 177 11.81 22.32 1.57
CA GLU A 177 13.01 22.17 0.74
C GLU A 177 13.71 20.83 1.01
N LYS A 178 13.93 20.49 2.27
CA LYS A 178 14.54 19.20 2.65
C LYS A 178 13.72 18.04 2.14
N LYS A 179 12.39 18.08 2.29
CA LYS A 179 11.50 17.04 1.79
C LYS A 179 11.61 16.89 0.27
N GLN A 180 11.47 17.99 -0.49
CA GLN A 180 11.54 17.94 -1.95
C GLN A 180 12.90 17.47 -2.47
N LEU A 181 13.99 17.89 -1.82
CA LEU A 181 15.34 17.41 -2.14
C LEU A 181 15.45 15.90 -1.92
N LEU A 182 15.06 15.40 -0.74
CA LEU A 182 15.13 13.98 -0.42
C LEU A 182 14.23 13.14 -1.35
N ASP A 183 13.01 13.60 -1.62
CA ASP A 183 12.08 12.94 -2.56
C ASP A 183 12.68 12.83 -3.98
N ALA A 184 13.53 13.78 -4.39
CA ALA A 184 14.16 13.77 -5.72
C ALA A 184 15.40 12.88 -5.80
N ILE A 185 16.15 12.71 -4.70
CA ILE A 185 17.46 12.03 -4.71
C ILE A 185 17.46 10.66 -4.04
N THR A 186 16.34 10.23 -3.45
CA THR A 186 16.23 8.95 -2.75
C THR A 186 15.17 8.05 -3.37
N TRP A 187 15.38 6.74 -3.25
CA TRP A 187 14.40 5.74 -3.67
C TRP A 187 14.49 4.50 -2.78
N LYS A 188 13.40 3.74 -2.73
CA LYS A 188 13.36 2.47 -2.00
C LYS A 188 14.24 1.43 -2.67
N ASN A 189 15.13 0.82 -1.90
CA ASN A 189 16.01 -0.24 -2.37
C ASN A 189 16.04 -1.37 -1.32
N PRO A 190 15.50 -2.56 -1.62
CA PRO A 190 15.52 -3.69 -0.68
C PRO A 190 16.93 -4.13 -0.25
N GLU A 191 17.94 -3.88 -1.08
CA GLU A 191 19.34 -4.25 -0.80
C GLU A 191 20.09 -3.17 0.01
N ALA A 192 19.49 -2.00 0.24
CA ALA A 192 20.09 -0.93 1.03
C ALA A 192 19.98 -1.21 2.54
N GLU A 193 20.83 -0.57 3.34
CA GLU A 193 20.77 -0.64 4.80
C GLU A 193 19.47 -0.01 5.36
N PRO A 194 18.94 -0.53 6.48
CA PRO A 194 17.73 -0.01 7.08
C PRO A 194 17.94 1.40 7.65
N VAL A 195 16.96 2.27 7.45
CA VAL A 195 17.02 3.67 7.91
C VAL A 195 16.75 3.73 9.41
N ILE A 196 17.70 4.27 10.17
CA ILE A 196 17.59 4.45 11.61
C ILE A 196 16.64 5.62 11.90
N ASN A 197 15.61 5.37 12.69
CA ASN A 197 14.73 6.42 13.22
C ASN A 197 15.38 7.08 14.45
N LYS A 198 15.77 6.26 15.43
CA LYS A 198 16.42 6.73 16.66
C LYS A 198 17.23 5.63 17.34
N VAL A 199 18.24 6.05 18.10
CA VAL A 199 18.97 5.19 19.04
C VAL A 199 18.21 5.15 20.36
N VAL A 200 18.03 3.96 20.92
CA VAL A 200 17.31 3.72 22.17
C VAL A 200 18.26 3.18 23.25
N LYS A 201 17.90 3.35 24.53
CA LYS A 201 18.71 2.90 25.68
C LYS A 201 18.21 1.57 26.27
N GLN A 202 17.02 1.16 25.85
CA GLN A 202 16.38 -0.08 26.25
C GLN A 202 17.19 -1.28 25.74
N ALA A 203 16.98 -2.43 26.38
CA ALA A 203 17.50 -3.70 25.87
C ALA A 203 16.95 -3.97 24.45
N GLU A 204 17.70 -4.73 23.67
CA GLU A 204 17.21 -5.22 22.39
C GLU A 204 15.93 -6.05 22.60
N ASN A 205 14.96 -5.82 21.72
CA ASN A 205 13.75 -6.61 21.64
C ASN A 205 13.26 -6.56 20.18
N PRO A 206 13.82 -7.44 19.32
CA PRO A 206 13.50 -7.46 17.89
C PRO A 206 12.01 -7.67 17.60
N LEU A 207 11.29 -8.39 18.48
CA LEU A 207 9.85 -8.63 18.33
C LEU A 207 9.04 -7.34 18.30
N TYR A 208 9.53 -6.28 18.94
CA TYR A 208 8.85 -4.98 19.05
C TYR A 208 9.69 -3.82 18.49
N GLY A 209 10.60 -4.12 17.57
CA GLY A 209 11.26 -3.11 16.75
C GLY A 209 12.54 -2.51 17.36
N GLN A 210 13.04 -3.03 18.48
CA GLN A 210 14.33 -2.64 19.05
C GLN A 210 15.42 -3.62 18.61
N PHE A 211 16.25 -3.22 17.64
CA PHE A 211 17.28 -4.08 17.05
C PHE A 211 18.68 -3.66 17.48
N SER A 212 19.57 -4.63 17.70
CA SER A 212 21.00 -4.35 17.81
C SER A 212 21.58 -4.10 16.42
N TYR A 213 22.14 -2.90 16.22
CA TYR A 213 22.69 -2.44 14.95
C TYR A 213 23.93 -1.58 15.22
N ASN A 214 25.08 -1.95 14.63
CA ASN A 214 26.36 -1.26 14.80
C ASN A 214 26.75 -0.97 16.26
N GLY A 215 26.51 -1.95 17.16
CA GLY A 215 26.84 -1.87 18.57
C GLY A 215 25.92 -0.96 19.41
N LYS A 216 24.78 -0.55 18.86
CA LYS A 216 23.74 0.23 19.55
C LYS A 216 22.38 -0.44 19.36
N VAL A 217 21.45 -0.19 20.28
CA VAL A 217 20.05 -0.57 20.07
C VAL A 217 19.33 0.58 19.38
N VAL A 218 18.63 0.27 18.28
CA VAL A 218 17.95 1.26 17.44
C VAL A 218 16.53 0.83 17.13
N GLU A 219 15.68 1.80 16.81
CA GLU A 219 14.42 1.59 16.10
C GLU A 219 14.59 2.08 14.66
N PHE A 220 14.09 1.29 13.71
CA PHE A 220 14.10 1.64 12.30
C PHE A 220 12.86 2.45 11.91
N VAL A 221 12.98 3.21 10.83
CA VAL A 221 11.83 3.85 10.19
C VAL A 221 10.96 2.76 9.57
N GLN A 222 9.63 2.85 9.75
CA GLN A 222 8.68 1.90 9.16
C GLN A 222 8.52 2.14 7.66
N ASP A 223 8.55 1.07 6.87
CA ASP A 223 8.10 1.10 5.47
C ASP A 223 6.60 0.81 5.38
N GLY A 224 5.82 1.86 5.09
CA GLY A 224 4.37 1.73 4.93
C GLY A 224 3.92 0.86 3.76
N ASP A 225 4.74 0.68 2.72
CA ASP A 225 4.39 -0.15 1.55
C ASP A 225 4.69 -1.63 1.79
N LEU A 226 5.56 -1.94 2.75
CA LEU A 226 5.87 -3.30 3.20
C LEU A 226 5.14 -3.66 4.50
N ARG A 227 4.18 -2.84 4.92
CA ARG A 227 3.38 -3.10 6.11
C ARG A 227 2.36 -4.20 5.80
N ASP A 228 2.47 -5.29 6.53
CA ASP A 228 1.58 -6.44 6.43
C ASP A 228 0.65 -6.54 7.64
N ALA A 229 -0.39 -7.36 7.51
CA ALA A 229 -1.31 -7.64 8.60
C ALA A 229 -1.64 -9.13 8.66
N GLU A 230 -1.35 -9.73 9.80
CA GLU A 230 -1.62 -11.15 10.07
C GLU A 230 -2.91 -11.31 10.85
N ASN A 231 -3.77 -12.23 10.41
CA ASN A 231 -5.00 -12.59 11.10
C ASN A 231 -4.77 -13.86 11.92
N ILE A 232 -4.54 -13.71 13.23
CA ILE A 232 -4.22 -14.82 14.13
C ILE A 232 -5.50 -15.29 14.82
N ALA A 233 -5.91 -16.55 14.62
CA ALA A 233 -7.12 -17.09 15.23
C ALA A 233 -7.10 -16.94 16.77
N LEU A 234 -8.23 -16.53 17.36
CA LEU A 234 -8.32 -16.36 18.81
C LEU A 234 -8.20 -17.71 19.52
N ASN A 235 -7.49 -17.73 20.65
CA ASN A 235 -7.37 -18.90 21.50
C ASN A 235 -7.55 -18.50 22.97
N PRO A 236 -8.70 -18.80 23.59
CA PRO A 236 -8.99 -18.40 24.98
C PRO A 236 -8.12 -19.12 26.02
N LYS A 237 -7.29 -20.09 25.61
CA LYS A 237 -6.43 -20.87 26.52
C LYS A 237 -5.06 -20.24 26.75
N VAL A 238 -4.67 -19.25 25.96
CA VAL A 238 -3.37 -18.56 26.04
C VAL A 238 -3.57 -17.05 26.11
N SER A 239 -2.57 -16.34 26.60
CA SER A 239 -2.62 -14.86 26.58
C SER A 239 -2.50 -14.31 25.16
N THR A 240 -3.03 -13.12 24.91
CA THR A 240 -2.89 -12.46 23.58
C THR A 240 -1.42 -12.23 23.22
N THR A 241 -0.58 -11.86 24.18
CA THR A 241 0.86 -11.68 23.93
C THR A 241 1.53 -12.97 23.48
N GLU A 242 1.31 -14.07 24.21
CA GLU A 242 1.85 -15.39 23.86
C GLU A 242 1.35 -15.85 22.49
N LEU A 243 0.04 -15.71 22.23
CA LEU A 243 -0.58 -16.04 20.94
C LEU A 243 0.10 -15.32 19.77
N ILE A 244 0.32 -14.00 19.91
CA ILE A 244 0.90 -13.17 18.86
C ILE A 244 2.38 -13.47 18.68
N GLU A 245 3.15 -13.54 19.77
CA GLU A 245 4.59 -13.78 19.70
C GLU A 245 4.92 -15.16 19.13
N ASP A 246 4.17 -16.20 19.52
CA ASP A 246 4.40 -17.57 19.03
C ASP A 246 4.06 -17.70 17.55
N TYR A 247 2.96 -17.08 17.11
CA TYR A 247 2.62 -17.00 15.69
C TYR A 247 3.71 -16.26 14.92
N PHE A 248 4.14 -15.09 15.41
CA PHE A 248 5.16 -14.28 14.76
C PHE A 248 6.47 -15.02 14.58
N LYS A 249 6.96 -15.70 15.64
CA LYS A 249 8.19 -16.50 15.60
C LYS A 249 8.11 -17.68 14.64
N ARG A 250 6.92 -18.28 14.49
CA ARG A 250 6.70 -19.46 13.64
C ARG A 250 6.47 -19.12 12.17
N GLU A 251 5.64 -18.12 11.90
CA GLU A 251 5.10 -17.85 10.57
C GLU A 251 5.70 -16.59 9.91
N VAL A 252 6.20 -15.62 10.67
CA VAL A 252 6.66 -14.33 10.10
C VAL A 252 8.18 -14.23 10.12
N GLN A 253 8.78 -14.36 11.31
CA GLN A 253 10.21 -14.16 11.53
C GLN A 253 11.12 -15.03 10.64
N PRO A 254 10.80 -16.30 10.32
CA PRO A 254 11.62 -17.12 9.43
C PRO A 254 11.67 -16.61 7.98
N HIS A 255 10.65 -15.87 7.54
CA HIS A 255 10.56 -15.33 6.20
C HIS A 255 11.06 -13.88 6.11
N VAL A 256 10.92 -13.11 7.19
CA VAL A 256 11.36 -11.71 7.26
C VAL A 256 11.99 -11.45 8.63
N ALA A 257 13.31 -11.62 8.71
CA ALA A 257 14.05 -11.58 9.97
C ALA A 257 14.06 -10.21 10.67
N ASP A 258 13.91 -9.13 9.90
CA ASP A 258 13.90 -7.74 10.36
C ASP A 258 12.49 -7.15 10.49
N ALA A 259 11.44 -7.97 10.38
CA ALA A 259 10.08 -7.57 10.69
C ALA A 259 9.87 -7.47 12.22
N TRP A 260 8.87 -6.71 12.64
CA TRP A 260 8.45 -6.64 14.04
C TRP A 260 6.95 -6.39 14.20
N ILE A 261 6.44 -6.67 15.39
CA ILE A 261 5.05 -6.46 15.77
C ILE A 261 4.84 -4.98 16.14
N ASN A 262 3.82 -4.36 15.55
CA ASN A 262 3.38 -3.03 15.98
C ASN A 262 2.54 -3.13 17.26
N ALA A 263 3.19 -2.92 18.42
CA ALA A 263 2.54 -2.96 19.74
C ALA A 263 1.72 -1.69 20.08
N ASP A 264 1.78 -0.65 19.24
CA ASP A 264 1.03 0.60 19.44
C ASP A 264 -0.42 0.47 18.95
N LYS A 265 -0.68 -0.44 17.99
CA LYS A 265 -2.04 -0.74 17.54
C LYS A 265 -2.70 -1.71 18.51
N ARG A 266 -3.71 -1.22 19.21
CA ARG A 266 -4.43 -1.95 20.25
C ARG A 266 -5.93 -1.94 20.01
N ASP A 267 -6.60 -3.00 20.42
CA ASP A 267 -8.06 -3.07 20.36
C ASP A 267 -8.66 -2.09 21.39
N GLU A 268 -9.72 -1.39 20.99
CA GLU A 268 -10.35 -0.37 21.83
C GLU A 268 -11.07 -0.95 23.05
N LYS A 269 -11.49 -2.23 23.00
CA LYS A 269 -12.30 -2.84 24.06
C LYS A 269 -11.46 -3.48 25.15
N ASP A 270 -10.40 -4.19 24.78
CA ASP A 270 -9.55 -4.91 25.73
C ASP A 270 -8.16 -4.28 25.94
N GLY A 271 -7.74 -3.34 25.08
CA GLY A 271 -6.45 -2.68 25.17
C GLY A 271 -5.25 -3.56 24.80
N GLU A 272 -5.49 -4.78 24.32
CA GLU A 272 -4.45 -5.72 23.91
C GLU A 272 -3.96 -5.45 22.48
N ILE A 273 -2.81 -6.02 22.12
CA ILE A 273 -2.16 -5.78 20.82
C ILE A 273 -3.01 -6.36 19.68
N GLY A 274 -3.14 -5.59 18.60
CA GLY A 274 -3.93 -5.95 17.42
C GLY A 274 -5.43 -5.68 17.61
N ILE A 275 -6.19 -5.77 16.51
CA ILE A 275 -7.63 -5.49 16.50
C ILE A 275 -8.42 -6.79 16.41
N VAL A 276 -9.44 -6.97 17.24
CA VAL A 276 -10.30 -8.16 17.14
C VAL A 276 -11.24 -8.02 15.94
N GLY A 277 -11.15 -8.98 15.01
CA GLY A 277 -12.06 -9.14 13.88
C GLY A 277 -12.81 -10.46 13.96
N TYR A 278 -13.90 -10.56 13.21
CA TYR A 278 -14.64 -11.81 13.03
C TYR A 278 -14.82 -12.08 11.55
N GLU A 279 -14.62 -13.32 11.13
CA GLU A 279 -14.88 -13.79 9.78
C GLU A 279 -15.58 -15.15 9.84
N ILE A 280 -16.66 -15.29 9.07
CA ILE A 280 -17.42 -16.54 8.97
C ILE A 280 -17.16 -17.12 7.58
N PRO A 281 -16.19 -18.04 7.41
CA PRO A 281 -15.89 -18.64 6.13
C PRO A 281 -16.96 -19.70 5.80
N PHE A 282 -18.10 -19.27 5.26
CA PHE A 282 -19.23 -20.15 4.94
C PHE A 282 -18.79 -21.38 4.13
N ASN A 283 -17.93 -21.20 3.12
CA ASN A 283 -17.44 -22.31 2.30
C ASN A 283 -16.68 -23.35 3.13
N ARG A 284 -15.83 -22.94 4.08
CA ARG A 284 -15.07 -23.89 4.91
C ARG A 284 -15.97 -24.79 5.74
N HIS A 285 -17.13 -24.29 6.17
CA HIS A 285 -18.02 -25.00 7.09
C HIS A 285 -19.19 -25.70 6.39
N PHE A 286 -19.67 -25.17 5.27
CA PHE A 286 -20.91 -25.62 4.64
C PHE A 286 -20.74 -26.08 3.19
N TYR A 287 -19.57 -25.89 2.56
CA TYR A 287 -19.35 -26.42 1.22
C TYR A 287 -19.20 -27.94 1.28
N VAL A 288 -20.05 -28.63 0.52
CA VAL A 288 -19.94 -30.06 0.26
C VAL A 288 -19.56 -30.20 -1.21
N TYR A 289 -18.45 -30.89 -1.48
CA TYR A 289 -18.05 -31.18 -2.85
C TYR A 289 -19.11 -32.06 -3.52
N GLN A 290 -19.67 -31.58 -4.62
CA GLN A 290 -20.54 -32.37 -5.48
C GLN A 290 -19.74 -32.85 -6.69
N PRO A 291 -19.53 -34.17 -6.86
CA PRO A 291 -18.88 -34.68 -8.06
C PRO A 291 -19.75 -34.35 -9.29
N PRO A 292 -19.14 -34.14 -10.48
CA PRO A 292 -19.89 -34.02 -11.71
C PRO A 292 -20.77 -35.25 -11.96
N ARG A 293 -21.93 -35.05 -12.61
CA ARG A 293 -22.82 -36.15 -13.05
C ARG A 293 -22.07 -37.10 -13.99
N ASP A 294 -22.46 -38.38 -13.98
CA ASP A 294 -21.87 -39.38 -14.87
C ASP A 294 -22.17 -39.06 -16.33
N LEU A 295 -21.23 -39.38 -17.23
CA LEU A 295 -21.40 -39.11 -18.66
C LEU A 295 -22.58 -39.87 -19.26
N ALA A 296 -22.86 -41.10 -18.79
CA ALA A 296 -23.99 -41.88 -19.27
C ALA A 296 -25.35 -41.24 -18.92
N GLU A 297 -25.44 -40.56 -17.77
CA GLU A 297 -26.63 -39.80 -17.38
C GLU A 297 -26.80 -38.54 -18.23
N ILE A 298 -25.68 -37.85 -18.54
CA ILE A 298 -25.69 -36.70 -19.44
C ILE A 298 -26.13 -37.11 -20.85
N ASP A 299 -25.63 -38.24 -21.36
CA ASP A 299 -26.01 -38.77 -22.66
C ASP A 299 -27.50 -39.16 -22.71
N ALA A 300 -28.00 -39.80 -21.66
CA ALA A 300 -29.42 -40.16 -21.56
C ALA A 300 -30.35 -38.92 -21.52
N ASP A 301 -29.97 -37.89 -20.77
CA ASP A 301 -30.68 -36.60 -20.73
C ASP A 301 -30.67 -35.92 -22.12
N LEU A 302 -29.52 -35.91 -22.79
CA LEU A 302 -29.38 -35.33 -24.14
C LEU A 302 -30.24 -36.06 -25.18
N ASP A 303 -30.29 -37.38 -25.12
CA ASP A 303 -31.15 -38.20 -25.98
C ASP A 303 -32.64 -37.94 -25.71
N ALA A 304 -33.03 -37.77 -24.44
CA ALA A 304 -34.39 -37.46 -24.05
C ALA A 304 -34.82 -36.08 -24.56
N VAL A 305 -34.00 -35.04 -24.34
CA VAL A 305 -34.26 -33.69 -24.85
C VAL A 305 -34.28 -33.67 -26.38
N SER A 306 -33.38 -34.40 -27.03
CA SER A 306 -33.36 -34.53 -28.49
C SER A 306 -34.65 -35.15 -29.03
N ARG A 307 -35.20 -36.15 -28.32
CA ARG A 307 -36.47 -36.78 -28.67
C ARG A 307 -37.65 -35.81 -28.53
N GLU A 308 -37.70 -35.08 -27.42
CA GLU A 308 -38.73 -34.05 -27.18
C GLU A 308 -38.70 -32.95 -28.24
N ILE A 309 -37.50 -32.47 -28.63
CA ILE A 309 -37.33 -31.51 -29.71
C ILE A 309 -37.84 -32.06 -31.05
N MET A 310 -37.54 -33.33 -31.36
CA MET A 310 -37.97 -33.96 -32.61
C MET A 310 -39.49 -34.15 -32.66
N GLU A 311 -40.14 -34.47 -31.54
CA GLU A 311 -41.60 -34.53 -31.42
C GLU A 311 -42.23 -33.15 -31.65
N LEU A 312 -41.72 -32.10 -30.98
CA LEU A 312 -42.18 -30.72 -31.17
C LEU A 312 -42.04 -30.23 -32.63
N LEU A 313 -40.94 -30.58 -33.30
CA LEU A 313 -40.73 -30.22 -34.71
C LEU A 313 -41.70 -30.93 -35.65
N GLN A 314 -42.09 -32.18 -35.36
CA GLN A 314 -43.09 -32.91 -36.13
C GLN A 314 -44.50 -32.33 -35.98
N GLU A 315 -44.85 -31.85 -34.79
CA GLU A 315 -46.12 -31.17 -34.55
C GLU A 315 -46.25 -29.84 -35.31
N VAL A 316 -45.15 -29.14 -35.57
CA VAL A 316 -45.13 -27.86 -36.32
C VAL A 316 -45.19 -28.06 -37.84
N HIS A 317 -44.82 -29.25 -38.33
CA HIS A 317 -44.82 -29.58 -39.77
C HIS A 317 -46.05 -30.40 -40.21
N SER A 318 -47.02 -30.60 -39.31
CA SER A 318 -48.33 -31.23 -39.59
C SER A 318 -49.46 -30.22 -39.67
#